data_AF-A0A554KRK4-F1
#
_entry.id   AF-A0A554KRK4-F1
#
_cell.length_a   1.000
_cell.length_b   1.000
_cell.length_c   1.000
_cell.angle_alpha   90.00
_cell.angle_beta   90.00
_cell.angle_gamma   90.00
#
_symmetry.space_group_name_H-M   'P 1'
#
loop_
_entity.id
_entity.type
_entity.pdbx_description
1 polymer ?
#
loop_
_entity_poly.entity_id
_entity_poly.type
_entity_poly.pdbx_seq_one_letter_code
_entity_poly.pdbx_strand_id
1 'polypeptide(L)'
;MSKEAGVVNNPVLETLDRLLGSKIFDSKVDSWLNYIRGVKDSFYGRTKAEKGVEAAEALLGLVVVRGKLREFAGSLKPIVQGLRAFAEADAKTKTSNKNVHLINDPKELRYPVDYDLRNITDAKMIVAFNPEIWACSCNPMPGVDAWHRNAALKLQAVVIQFSETRNFLELDLVFDPRKRPEQPSRSNKEIFVDEFVVLNISQDGHVHPKGERMQVWSCFFLLHSLGMFEKDRFLSIASSSGGSIEDALGFPGADDYLAKHIGELGGYFEAVARALGEKHNH
;
A
#
# COMPACT_ATOMS: atom_id res chain seq x y z
N MET A 1 -31.97 -19.78 29.36
CA MET A 1 -30.56 -19.31 29.34
C MET A 1 -30.25 -18.85 27.93
N SER A 2 -30.20 -17.54 27.70
CA SER A 2 -29.69 -16.96 26.46
C SER A 2 -28.20 -17.26 26.34
N LYS A 3 -27.75 -17.72 25.17
CA LYS A 3 -26.33 -17.61 24.81
C LYS A 3 -26.13 -16.19 24.33
N GLU A 4 -25.56 -15.34 25.17
CA GLU A 4 -25.00 -14.08 24.70
C GLU A 4 -23.91 -14.43 23.69
N ALA A 5 -24.06 -13.92 22.46
CA ALA A 5 -23.05 -14.06 21.44
C ALA A 5 -21.88 -13.16 21.84
N GLY A 6 -20.89 -13.74 22.52
CA GLY A 6 -19.69 -13.02 22.93
C GLY A 6 -19.08 -12.30 21.73
N VAL A 7 -19.04 -10.97 21.80
CA VAL A 7 -18.43 -10.14 20.76
C VAL A 7 -16.97 -10.57 20.65
N VAL A 8 -16.60 -11.13 19.50
CA VAL A 8 -15.21 -11.50 19.23
C VAL A 8 -14.48 -10.22 18.89
N ASN A 9 -14.00 -9.53 19.93
CA ASN A 9 -13.13 -8.38 19.82
C ASN A 9 -11.96 -8.73 18.90
N ASN A 10 -11.94 -8.12 17.72
CA ASN A 10 -10.90 -8.28 16.72
C ASN A 10 -10.24 -6.91 16.55
N PRO A 11 -9.04 -6.69 17.11
CA PRO A 11 -8.36 -5.40 17.04
C PRO A 11 -8.15 -4.86 15.63
N VAL A 12 -8.08 -5.73 14.60
CA VAL A 12 -8.02 -5.33 13.19
C VAL A 12 -9.33 -4.67 12.77
N LEU A 13 -10.47 -5.33 13.02
CA LEU A 13 -11.80 -4.81 12.64
C LEU A 13 -12.16 -3.55 13.43
N GLU A 14 -11.96 -3.55 14.75
CA GLU A 14 -12.16 -2.37 15.61
C GLU A 14 -11.34 -1.17 15.11
N THR A 15 -10.11 -1.42 14.67
CA THR A 15 -9.23 -0.38 14.14
C THR A 15 -9.67 0.10 12.76
N LEU A 16 -10.12 -0.78 11.87
CA LEU A 16 -10.64 -0.43 10.53
C LEU A 16 -11.97 0.33 10.62
N ASP A 17 -12.90 -0.10 11.47
CA ASP A 17 -14.17 0.61 11.71
C ASP A 17 -13.93 2.01 12.28
N ARG A 18 -13.02 2.15 13.25
CA ARG A 18 -12.61 3.45 13.79
C ARG A 18 -11.96 4.34 12.73
N LEU A 19 -11.12 3.77 11.86
CA LEU A 19 -10.48 4.51 10.77
C LEU A 19 -11.52 5.01 9.76
N LEU A 20 -12.46 4.15 9.34
CA LEU A 20 -13.53 4.46 8.38
C LEU A 20 -14.55 5.50 8.89
N GLY A 21 -14.76 5.56 10.20
CA GLY A 21 -15.53 6.60 10.89
C GLY A 21 -14.80 7.93 11.09
N SER A 22 -13.49 8.00 10.80
CA SER A 22 -12.68 9.20 10.98
C SER A 22 -12.66 10.11 9.73
N LYS A 23 -12.26 11.37 9.95
CA LYS A 23 -12.02 12.36 8.88
C LYS A 23 -10.67 12.21 8.16
N ILE A 24 -9.92 11.15 8.44
CA ILE A 24 -8.57 10.95 7.87
C ILE A 24 -8.61 10.71 6.35
N PHE A 25 -9.78 10.38 5.80
CA PHE A 25 -10.06 10.22 4.38
C PHE A 25 -10.50 11.52 3.67
N ASP A 26 -10.63 12.64 4.39
CA ASP A 26 -10.91 13.94 3.76
C ASP A 26 -9.69 14.31 2.89
N SER A 27 -9.87 14.29 1.56
CA SER A 27 -8.77 14.38 0.59
C SER A 27 -7.94 15.65 0.77
N LYS A 28 -6.63 15.49 0.96
CA LYS A 28 -5.71 16.61 1.19
C LYS A 28 -5.24 17.30 -0.10
N VAL A 29 -5.64 16.82 -1.29
CA VAL A 29 -5.28 17.41 -2.58
C VAL A 29 -5.50 18.93 -2.57
N ASP A 30 -6.69 19.39 -2.20
CA ASP A 30 -7.01 20.83 -2.21
C ASP A 30 -6.29 21.63 -1.09
N SER A 31 -5.92 20.97 0.03
CA SER A 31 -5.05 21.59 1.04
C SER A 31 -3.61 21.75 0.55
N TRP A 32 -3.07 20.73 -0.13
CA TRP A 32 -1.75 20.74 -0.75
C TRP A 32 -1.64 21.79 -1.88
N LEU A 33 -2.67 21.87 -2.74
CA LEU A 33 -2.77 22.91 -3.77
C LEU A 33 -2.73 24.31 -3.17
N ASN A 34 -3.45 24.55 -2.08
CA ASN A 34 -3.47 25.85 -1.41
C ASN A 34 -2.15 26.16 -0.67
N TYR A 35 -1.49 25.15 -0.10
CA TYR A 35 -0.14 25.30 0.45
C TYR A 35 0.87 25.72 -0.64
N ILE A 36 0.89 25.02 -1.78
CA ILE A 36 1.82 25.34 -2.89
C ILE A 36 1.56 26.73 -3.47
N ARG A 37 0.31 27.18 -3.58
CA ARG A 37 -0.03 28.56 -3.97
C ARG A 37 0.55 29.63 -3.03
N GLY A 38 0.75 29.29 -1.75
CA GLY A 38 1.33 30.18 -0.73
C GLY A 38 2.86 30.18 -0.66
N VAL A 39 3.52 29.10 -1.09
CA VAL A 39 4.99 28.97 -1.03
C VAL A 39 5.65 29.60 -2.25
N LYS A 40 6.41 30.69 -2.03
CA LYS A 40 7.11 31.45 -3.09
C LYS A 40 8.09 30.61 -3.91
N ASP A 41 8.86 29.74 -3.25
CA ASP A 41 9.94 28.98 -3.90
C ASP A 41 9.44 27.66 -4.53
N SER A 42 8.13 27.38 -4.48
CA SER A 42 7.51 26.23 -5.14
C SER A 42 7.55 26.34 -6.66
N PHE A 43 7.29 25.25 -7.38
CA PHE A 43 7.18 25.29 -8.85
C PHE A 43 6.10 26.29 -9.31
N TYR A 44 5.00 26.40 -8.56
CA TYR A 44 3.91 27.35 -8.81
C TYR A 44 4.39 28.79 -8.57
N GLY A 45 5.02 29.06 -7.43
CA GLY A 45 5.49 30.39 -7.06
C GLY A 45 6.53 30.94 -8.04
N ARG A 46 7.48 30.11 -8.47
CA ARG A 46 8.45 30.45 -9.54
C ARG A 46 7.75 30.68 -10.89
N THR A 47 6.89 29.77 -11.32
CA THR A 47 6.13 29.92 -12.59
C THR A 47 5.26 31.18 -12.59
N LYS A 48 4.64 31.51 -11.45
CA LYS A 48 3.83 32.72 -11.27
C LYS A 48 4.65 34.01 -11.36
N ALA A 49 5.87 34.01 -10.84
CA ALA A 49 6.80 35.14 -10.94
C ALA A 49 7.37 35.30 -12.36
N GLU A 50 7.66 34.20 -13.06
CA GLU A 50 8.23 34.21 -14.42
C GLU A 50 7.18 34.46 -15.53
N LYS A 51 5.98 33.89 -15.40
CA LYS A 51 5.01 33.69 -16.50
C LYS A 51 3.56 34.07 -16.13
N GLY A 52 3.34 34.62 -14.94
CA GLY A 52 2.02 35.07 -14.48
C GLY A 52 1.12 33.96 -13.93
N VAL A 53 -0.05 34.36 -13.43
CA VAL A 53 -0.98 33.49 -12.68
C VAL A 53 -1.58 32.38 -13.56
N GLU A 54 -1.99 32.72 -14.78
CA GLU A 54 -2.65 31.76 -15.70
C GLU A 54 -1.72 30.58 -16.04
N ALA A 55 -0.45 30.85 -16.35
CA ALA A 55 0.55 29.82 -16.61
C ALA A 55 0.83 28.95 -15.37
N ALA A 56 0.79 29.53 -14.17
CA ALA A 56 1.00 28.81 -12.92
C ALA A 56 -0.19 27.91 -12.55
N GLU A 57 -1.43 28.38 -12.71
CA GLU A 57 -2.64 27.57 -12.51
C GLU A 57 -2.78 26.48 -13.58
N ALA A 58 -2.45 26.76 -14.85
CA ALA A 58 -2.42 25.76 -15.91
C ALA A 58 -1.39 24.65 -15.64
N LEU A 59 -0.18 25.01 -15.18
CA LEU A 59 0.83 24.04 -14.76
C LEU A 59 0.37 23.23 -13.53
N LEU A 60 -0.28 23.89 -12.55
CA LEU A 60 -0.82 23.24 -11.37
C LEU A 60 -1.91 22.21 -11.72
N GLY A 61 -2.82 22.57 -12.64
CA GLY A 61 -3.82 21.65 -13.19
C GLY A 61 -3.19 20.47 -13.94
N LEU A 62 -2.14 20.72 -14.75
CA LEU A 62 -1.37 19.65 -15.40
C LEU A 62 -0.67 18.72 -14.40
N VAL A 63 -0.18 19.23 -13.27
CA VAL A 63 0.41 18.39 -12.20
C VAL A 63 -0.67 17.51 -11.55
N VAL A 64 -1.86 18.04 -11.26
CA VAL A 64 -2.97 17.23 -10.72
C VAL A 64 -3.38 16.11 -11.68
N VAL A 65 -3.55 16.43 -12.97
CA VAL A 65 -4.03 15.47 -14.00
C VAL A 65 -2.95 14.46 -14.43
N ARG A 66 -1.67 14.84 -14.45
CA ARG A 66 -0.57 13.91 -14.76
C ARG A 66 -0.17 13.07 -13.57
N GLY A 67 -0.19 13.64 -12.36
CA GLY A 67 0.06 12.92 -11.10
C GLY A 67 -1.12 12.11 -10.60
N LYS A 68 -2.31 12.22 -11.23
CA LYS A 68 -3.53 11.44 -10.92
C LYS A 68 -3.96 11.59 -9.45
N LEU A 69 -3.71 12.77 -8.88
CA LEU A 69 -3.73 12.98 -7.42
C LEU A 69 -5.13 12.76 -6.82
N ARG A 70 -6.21 13.04 -7.58
CA ARG A 70 -7.58 12.86 -7.09
C ARG A 70 -8.02 11.39 -7.18
N GLU A 71 -7.56 10.69 -8.20
CA GLU A 71 -7.78 9.27 -8.43
C GLU A 71 -7.11 8.43 -7.33
N PHE A 72 -5.83 8.70 -7.06
CA PHE A 72 -5.10 8.04 -5.99
C PHE A 72 -5.65 8.39 -4.60
N ALA A 73 -5.79 9.67 -4.24
CA ALA A 73 -6.33 10.06 -2.93
C ALA A 73 -7.78 9.57 -2.70
N GLY A 74 -8.62 9.56 -3.75
CA GLY A 74 -10.00 9.08 -3.69
C GLY A 74 -10.12 7.57 -3.50
N SER A 75 -9.13 6.79 -3.96
CA SER A 75 -9.12 5.33 -3.84
C SER A 75 -8.95 4.82 -2.40
N LEU A 76 -8.33 5.62 -1.52
CA LEU A 76 -7.94 5.20 -0.17
C LEU A 76 -9.13 4.66 0.64
N LYS A 77 -10.28 5.35 0.64
CA LYS A 77 -11.44 4.94 1.45
C LYS A 77 -12.09 3.65 0.93
N PRO A 78 -12.42 3.48 -0.37
CA PRO A 78 -12.84 2.20 -0.94
C PRO A 78 -11.89 1.04 -0.64
N ILE A 79 -10.57 1.25 -0.68
CA ILE A 79 -9.58 0.21 -0.41
C ILE A 79 -9.65 -0.24 1.06
N VAL A 80 -9.76 0.70 2.02
CA VAL A 80 -9.94 0.35 3.43
C VAL A 80 -11.29 -0.32 3.71
N GLN A 81 -12.36 0.03 2.97
CA GLN A 81 -13.65 -0.68 3.05
C GLN A 81 -13.55 -2.14 2.58
N GLY A 82 -12.89 -2.39 1.44
CA GLY A 82 -12.64 -3.74 0.95
C GLY A 82 -11.75 -4.55 1.90
N LEU A 83 -10.68 -3.94 2.43
CA LEU A 83 -9.80 -4.56 3.42
C LEU A 83 -10.53 -4.89 4.73
N ARG A 84 -11.54 -4.11 5.13
CA ARG A 84 -12.43 -4.45 6.26
C ARG A 84 -13.27 -5.70 5.96
N ALA A 85 -13.84 -5.81 4.77
CA ALA A 85 -14.59 -7.01 4.37
C ALA A 85 -13.68 -8.25 4.33
N PHE A 86 -12.46 -8.11 3.78
CA PHE A 86 -11.46 -9.18 3.76
C PHE A 86 -11.03 -9.58 5.19
N ALA A 87 -10.71 -8.63 6.07
CA ALA A 87 -10.40 -8.91 7.47
C ALA A 87 -11.56 -9.60 8.22
N GLU A 88 -12.82 -9.31 7.87
CA GLU A 88 -13.99 -9.96 8.49
C GLU A 88 -14.19 -11.40 8.00
N ALA A 89 -13.89 -11.69 6.73
CA ALA A 89 -13.85 -13.05 6.21
C ALA A 89 -12.68 -13.84 6.79
N ASP A 90 -11.48 -13.26 6.79
CA ASP A 90 -10.25 -13.84 7.34
C ASP A 90 -10.37 -14.10 8.85
N ALA A 91 -11.06 -13.25 9.62
CA ALA A 91 -11.38 -13.52 11.02
C ALA A 91 -12.18 -14.82 11.21
N LYS A 92 -13.12 -15.11 10.30
CA LYS A 92 -14.03 -16.28 10.37
C LYS A 92 -13.39 -17.58 9.89
N THR A 93 -12.26 -17.54 9.18
CA THR A 93 -11.52 -18.75 8.79
C THR A 93 -11.02 -19.51 10.03
N LYS A 94 -10.95 -20.85 9.95
CA LYS A 94 -10.43 -21.70 11.02
C LYS A 94 -8.93 -22.01 10.88
N THR A 95 -8.21 -21.29 10.02
CA THR A 95 -6.77 -21.43 9.83
C THR A 95 -6.00 -20.72 10.96
N SER A 96 -4.85 -21.28 11.33
CA SER A 96 -3.85 -20.61 12.18
C SER A 96 -3.25 -19.40 11.47
N ASN A 97 -3.07 -19.53 10.15
CA ASN A 97 -2.53 -18.49 9.29
C ASN A 97 -3.69 -17.57 8.93
N LYS A 98 -3.60 -16.33 9.44
CA LYS A 98 -4.39 -15.18 9.01
C LYS A 98 -3.67 -14.48 7.88
N ASN A 99 -4.42 -13.70 7.11
CA ASN A 99 -3.91 -12.91 5.99
C ASN A 99 -3.89 -11.41 6.33
N VAL A 100 -4.69 -10.96 7.32
CA VAL A 100 -4.72 -9.56 7.76
C VAL A 100 -4.23 -9.42 9.21
N HIS A 101 -3.27 -8.52 9.41
CA HIS A 101 -2.58 -8.30 10.68
C HIS A 101 -2.59 -6.82 11.08
N LEU A 102 -2.66 -6.53 12.39
CA LEU A 102 -2.43 -5.20 12.96
C LEU A 102 -1.08 -5.20 13.68
N ILE A 103 -0.23 -4.24 13.33
CA ILE A 103 1.04 -3.92 14.02
C ILE A 103 0.84 -2.59 14.75
N ASN A 104 1.12 -2.59 16.05
CA ASN A 104 0.89 -1.45 16.95
C ASN A 104 1.98 -1.25 18.04
N ASP A 105 3.05 -2.04 18.06
CA ASP A 105 4.28 -1.68 18.80
C ASP A 105 5.15 -0.78 17.90
N PRO A 106 5.48 0.46 18.30
CA PRO A 106 6.39 1.35 17.57
C PRO A 106 7.78 0.74 17.25
N LYS A 107 8.21 -0.32 17.94
CA LYS A 107 9.44 -1.06 17.63
C LYS A 107 9.30 -2.04 16.46
N GLU A 108 8.08 -2.48 16.17
CA GLU A 108 7.71 -3.40 15.09
C GLU A 108 7.25 -2.66 13.83
N LEU A 109 6.99 -1.35 13.90
CA LEU A 109 6.86 -0.43 12.75
C LEU A 109 8.18 -0.23 11.98
N ARG A 110 8.95 -1.31 11.76
CA ARG A 110 10.17 -1.37 10.94
C ARG A 110 9.82 -1.80 9.52
N TYR A 111 9.04 -0.95 8.87
CA TYR A 111 8.76 -1.03 7.44
C TYR A 111 9.63 -0.01 6.70
N PRO A 112 9.97 -0.19 5.41
CA PRO A 112 10.70 0.83 4.66
C PRO A 112 9.81 2.04 4.34
N VAL A 113 9.98 3.12 5.11
CA VAL A 113 9.21 4.37 5.00
C VAL A 113 10.14 5.57 5.20
N ASP A 114 9.86 6.69 4.55
CA ASP A 114 10.64 7.93 4.74
C ASP A 114 10.25 8.65 6.05
N TYR A 115 9.10 8.29 6.61
CA TYR A 115 8.61 8.77 7.90
C TYR A 115 8.94 7.77 9.01
N ASP A 116 9.76 8.24 9.97
CA ASP A 116 10.08 7.49 11.18
C ASP A 116 8.89 7.46 12.16
N LEU A 117 7.93 6.57 11.90
CA LEU A 117 6.74 6.35 12.72
C LEU A 117 7.06 5.88 14.15
N ARG A 118 8.29 5.43 14.44
CA ARG A 118 8.70 4.99 15.79
C ARG A 118 8.59 6.11 16.83
N ASN A 119 8.59 7.37 16.39
CA ASN A 119 8.44 8.58 17.22
C ASN A 119 6.98 9.07 17.33
N ILE A 120 6.01 8.31 16.84
CA ILE A 120 4.59 8.67 16.79
C ILE A 120 3.79 7.63 17.59
N THR A 121 3.49 7.96 18.85
CA THR A 121 2.96 7.01 19.86
C THR A 121 1.60 6.39 19.51
N ASP A 122 0.81 7.00 18.63
CA ASP A 122 -0.47 6.48 18.16
C ASP A 122 -0.42 5.86 16.75
N ALA A 123 0.78 5.77 16.15
CA ALA A 123 0.94 5.19 14.83
C ALA A 123 0.58 3.70 14.83
N LYS A 124 -0.12 3.29 13.77
CA LYS A 124 -0.57 1.92 13.55
C LYS A 124 -0.36 1.55 12.10
N MET A 125 -0.20 0.25 11.87
CA MET A 125 0.01 -0.33 10.56
C MET A 125 -0.85 -1.58 10.41
N ILE A 126 -1.60 -1.67 9.32
CA ILE A 126 -2.40 -2.87 8.99
C ILE A 126 -1.80 -3.47 7.73
N VAL A 127 -1.37 -4.73 7.81
CA VAL A 127 -0.79 -5.48 6.69
C VAL A 127 -1.80 -6.53 6.24
N ALA A 128 -2.14 -6.52 4.95
CA ALA A 128 -3.01 -7.51 4.32
C ALA A 128 -2.28 -8.22 3.19
N PHE A 129 -2.01 -9.51 3.34
CA PHE A 129 -1.41 -10.35 2.31
C PHE A 129 -2.46 -10.74 1.26
N ASN A 130 -2.09 -10.71 -0.01
CA ASN A 130 -2.98 -11.06 -1.12
C ASN A 130 -3.03 -12.59 -1.27
N PRO A 131 -4.15 -13.25 -0.91
CA PRO A 131 -4.22 -14.71 -0.93
C PRO A 131 -4.34 -15.24 -2.36
N GLU A 132 -3.81 -16.42 -2.61
CA GLU A 132 -4.03 -17.12 -3.89
C GLU A 132 -5.43 -17.76 -3.88
N ILE A 133 -6.33 -17.20 -4.70
CA ILE A 133 -7.75 -17.62 -4.77
C ILE A 133 -8.09 -18.04 -6.20
N TRP A 134 -8.68 -19.23 -6.31
CA TRP A 134 -8.98 -19.88 -7.57
C TRP A 134 -10.30 -19.34 -8.17
N ALA A 135 -10.21 -18.32 -9.01
CA ALA A 135 -11.33 -17.86 -9.82
C ALA A 135 -11.63 -18.85 -10.96
N CYS A 136 -12.92 -19.13 -11.18
CA CYS A 136 -13.36 -19.80 -12.42
C CYS A 136 -13.33 -18.79 -13.58
N SER A 137 -12.85 -19.20 -14.76
CA SER A 137 -13.03 -18.41 -16.00
C SER A 137 -14.51 -18.18 -16.35
N CYS A 138 -15.41 -18.98 -15.80
CA CYS A 138 -16.86 -18.83 -15.89
C CYS A 138 -17.46 -17.75 -14.98
N ASN A 139 -16.72 -17.27 -13.98
CA ASN A 139 -17.14 -16.22 -13.04
C ASN A 139 -15.89 -15.50 -12.47
N PRO A 140 -15.22 -14.64 -13.26
CA PRO A 140 -14.03 -13.94 -12.82
C PRO A 140 -14.35 -12.95 -11.69
N MET A 141 -13.49 -12.89 -10.68
CA MET A 141 -13.65 -11.92 -9.58
C MET A 141 -13.40 -10.48 -10.10
N PRO A 142 -14.19 -9.47 -9.68
CA PRO A 142 -13.91 -8.07 -9.99
C PRO A 142 -12.46 -7.68 -9.66
N GLY A 143 -11.79 -7.01 -10.60
CA GLY A 143 -10.39 -6.56 -10.44
C GLY A 143 -9.32 -7.66 -10.52
N VAL A 144 -9.68 -8.94 -10.73
CA VAL A 144 -8.72 -10.07 -10.72
C VAL A 144 -7.58 -9.91 -11.72
N ASP A 145 -7.86 -9.39 -12.92
CA ASP A 145 -6.88 -9.21 -14.01
C ASP A 145 -5.81 -8.13 -13.71
N ALA A 146 -6.07 -7.26 -12.73
CA ALA A 146 -5.17 -6.18 -12.30
C ALA A 146 -4.52 -6.44 -10.93
N TRP A 147 -5.25 -7.08 -10.00
CA TRP A 147 -4.89 -7.13 -8.58
C TRP A 147 -4.67 -8.53 -8.00
N HIS A 148 -4.91 -9.61 -8.76
CA HIS A 148 -4.56 -10.95 -8.31
C HIS A 148 -3.04 -11.16 -8.21
N ARG A 149 -2.59 -12.11 -7.38
CA ARG A 149 -1.17 -12.42 -7.19
C ARG A 149 -0.44 -12.77 -8.49
N ASN A 150 -1.17 -13.32 -9.46
CA ASN A 150 -0.68 -13.70 -10.80
C ASN A 150 -1.14 -12.73 -11.92
N ALA A 151 -1.61 -11.53 -11.58
CA ALA A 151 -2.01 -10.48 -12.52
C ALA A 151 -0.80 -9.82 -13.21
N ALA A 152 -1.07 -8.88 -14.13
CA ALA A 152 -0.04 -8.09 -14.82
C ALA A 152 0.86 -7.32 -13.84
N LEU A 153 0.27 -6.78 -12.77
CA LEU A 153 0.98 -6.24 -11.61
C LEU A 153 0.75 -7.17 -10.41
N LYS A 154 1.76 -7.98 -10.09
CA LYS A 154 1.70 -9.04 -9.08
C LYS A 154 1.68 -8.51 -7.63
N LEU A 155 0.56 -7.94 -7.22
CA LEU A 155 0.34 -7.45 -5.85
C LEU A 155 0.51 -8.60 -4.85
N GLN A 156 1.47 -8.50 -3.93
CA GLN A 156 1.72 -9.46 -2.86
C GLN A 156 1.05 -9.06 -1.54
N ALA A 157 1.04 -7.76 -1.24
CA ALA A 157 0.46 -7.23 -0.02
C ALA A 157 -0.01 -5.78 -0.20
N VAL A 158 -0.89 -5.36 0.70
CA VAL A 158 -1.28 -3.96 0.89
C VAL A 158 -1.04 -3.60 2.34
N VAL A 159 -0.45 -2.43 2.59
CA VAL A 159 -0.23 -1.90 3.95
C VAL A 159 -0.97 -0.57 4.09
N ILE A 160 -1.72 -0.40 5.18
CA ILE A 160 -2.27 0.89 5.59
C ILE A 160 -1.44 1.39 6.77
N GLN A 161 -0.80 2.54 6.64
CA GLN A 161 -0.09 3.22 7.72
C GLN A 161 -0.86 4.47 8.13
N PHE A 162 -1.06 4.71 9.43
CA PHE A 162 -1.79 5.91 9.87
C PHE A 162 -1.50 6.33 11.33
N SER A 163 -1.80 7.59 11.61
CA SER A 163 -1.82 8.20 12.96
C SER A 163 -2.93 9.24 13.00
N GLU A 164 -3.84 9.13 13.96
CA GLU A 164 -5.01 10.00 14.08
C GLU A 164 -4.63 11.37 14.67
N THR A 165 -3.70 11.40 15.63
CA THR A 165 -3.20 12.65 16.22
C THR A 165 -2.38 13.49 15.23
N ARG A 166 -1.72 12.84 14.26
CA ARG A 166 -1.04 13.51 13.14
C ARG A 166 -1.94 13.74 11.93
N ASN A 167 -3.18 13.24 11.96
CA ASN A 167 -4.10 13.19 10.81
C ASN A 167 -3.43 12.59 9.56
N PHE A 168 -2.60 11.56 9.73
CA PHE A 168 -1.76 10.94 8.71
C PHE A 168 -2.35 9.60 8.28
N LEU A 169 -2.47 9.38 6.97
CA LEU A 169 -2.85 8.11 6.35
C LEU A 169 -2.03 7.93 5.07
N GLU A 170 -1.54 6.72 4.86
CA GLU A 170 -0.70 6.33 3.74
C GLU A 170 -1.00 4.87 3.37
N LEU A 171 -0.94 4.54 2.09
CA LEU A 171 -1.27 3.23 1.53
C LEU A 171 -0.09 2.71 0.71
N ASP A 172 0.50 1.60 1.13
CA ASP A 172 1.52 0.91 0.35
C ASP A 172 0.93 -0.23 -0.46
N LEU A 173 1.28 -0.30 -1.74
CA LEU A 173 1.08 -1.46 -2.61
C LEU A 173 2.42 -2.17 -2.79
N VAL A 174 2.49 -3.44 -2.44
CA VAL A 174 3.74 -4.24 -2.46
C VAL A 174 3.71 -5.23 -3.61
N PHE A 175 4.69 -5.14 -4.50
CA PHE A 175 4.74 -5.98 -5.71
C PHE A 175 5.92 -6.96 -5.70
N ASP A 176 5.70 -8.12 -6.35
CA ASP A 176 6.67 -9.19 -6.53
C ASP A 176 7.99 -8.69 -7.12
N PRO A 177 9.16 -9.10 -6.59
CA PRO A 177 10.45 -8.80 -7.19
C PRO A 177 10.53 -9.08 -8.69
N ARG A 178 10.99 -8.07 -9.44
CA ARG A 178 11.55 -8.38 -10.76
C ARG A 178 12.86 -9.12 -10.57
N LYS A 179 12.93 -10.32 -11.13
CA LYS A 179 14.20 -10.91 -11.53
C LYS A 179 14.89 -9.95 -12.50
N ARG A 180 15.82 -9.12 -12.00
CA ARG A 180 16.74 -8.39 -12.86
C ARG A 180 17.51 -9.41 -13.71
N PRO A 181 17.84 -9.12 -14.98
CA PRO A 181 18.84 -9.91 -15.68
C PRO A 181 20.13 -9.92 -14.84
N GLU A 182 20.74 -11.10 -14.70
CA GLU A 182 21.87 -11.33 -13.78
C GLU A 182 23.01 -10.34 -14.05
N GLN A 183 23.16 -9.32 -13.19
CA GLN A 183 24.32 -8.45 -13.25
C GLN A 183 25.52 -9.21 -12.68
N PRO A 184 26.59 -9.47 -13.46
CA PRO A 184 27.76 -10.18 -12.96
C PRO A 184 28.38 -9.35 -11.83
N SER A 185 28.42 -9.94 -10.63
CA SER A 185 28.68 -9.22 -9.38
C SER A 185 30.12 -8.69 -9.31
N ARG A 186 30.28 -7.41 -9.66
CA ARG A 186 31.55 -6.70 -9.56
C ARG A 186 31.89 -6.37 -8.10
N SER A 187 32.51 -7.37 -7.45
CA SER A 187 33.42 -7.21 -6.32
C SER A 187 32.88 -6.43 -5.11
N ASN A 188 31.86 -6.96 -4.44
CA ASN A 188 31.86 -7.11 -2.97
C ASN A 188 30.74 -8.06 -2.50
N LYS A 189 30.82 -8.55 -1.26
CA LYS A 189 30.01 -9.66 -0.74
C LYS A 189 28.59 -9.27 -0.25
N GLU A 190 27.93 -8.34 -0.93
CA GLU A 190 26.51 -8.08 -0.67
C GLU A 190 25.64 -9.02 -1.49
N ILE A 191 25.03 -10.00 -0.82
CA ILE A 191 24.02 -10.88 -1.41
C ILE A 191 22.66 -10.21 -1.19
N PHE A 192 22.20 -9.48 -2.21
CA PHE A 192 20.79 -9.10 -2.33
C PHE A 192 20.00 -10.37 -2.61
N VAL A 193 19.04 -10.70 -1.75
CA VAL A 193 18.26 -11.94 -1.88
C VAL A 193 16.97 -11.68 -2.66
N ASP A 194 16.25 -10.60 -2.31
CA ASP A 194 15.04 -10.14 -2.98
C ASP A 194 15.00 -8.59 -3.05
N GLU A 195 14.38 -8.06 -4.10
CA GLU A 195 14.08 -6.62 -4.27
C GLU A 195 12.59 -6.43 -4.47
N PHE A 196 11.84 -5.95 -3.47
CA PHE A 196 10.41 -5.68 -3.65
C PHE A 196 10.16 -4.21 -4.02
N VAL A 197 9.10 -3.96 -4.78
CA VAL A 197 8.69 -2.59 -5.14
C VAL A 197 7.57 -2.17 -4.20
N VAL A 198 7.76 -1.06 -3.51
CA VAL A 198 6.73 -0.40 -2.71
C VAL A 198 6.26 0.82 -3.47
N LEU A 199 4.96 0.88 -3.76
CA LEU A 199 4.31 2.11 -4.23
C LEU A 199 3.49 2.70 -3.10
N ASN A 200 4.00 3.81 -2.56
CA ASN A 200 3.48 4.49 -1.39
C ASN A 200 2.54 5.63 -1.85
N ILE A 201 1.30 5.66 -1.35
CA ILE A 201 0.21 6.56 -1.80
C ILE A 201 -0.32 7.37 -0.63
N SER A 202 -0.25 8.71 -0.72
CA SER A 202 -0.62 9.64 0.36
C SER A 202 -2.06 10.19 0.27
N GLN A 203 -2.55 10.81 1.36
CA GLN A 203 -3.84 11.52 1.42
C GLN A 203 -4.01 12.69 0.43
N ASP A 204 -2.92 13.29 -0.05
CA ASP A 204 -2.90 14.30 -1.10
C ASP A 204 -2.59 13.71 -2.49
N GLY A 205 -2.55 12.38 -2.59
CA GLY A 205 -2.54 11.64 -3.85
C GLY A 205 -1.18 11.51 -4.52
N HIS A 206 -0.10 11.95 -3.87
CA HIS A 206 1.24 11.68 -4.38
C HIS A 206 1.53 10.19 -4.30
N VAL A 207 2.23 9.71 -5.32
CA VAL A 207 2.73 8.34 -5.37
C VAL A 207 4.25 8.37 -5.38
N HIS A 208 4.85 7.69 -4.43
CA HIS A 208 6.30 7.61 -4.27
C HIS A 208 6.75 6.17 -4.53
N PRO A 209 7.22 5.85 -5.75
CA PRO A 209 7.81 4.55 -6.04
C PRO A 209 9.16 4.41 -5.32
N LYS A 210 9.35 3.26 -4.68
CA LYS A 210 10.63 2.88 -4.07
C LYS A 210 11.06 1.49 -4.50
N GLY A 211 12.31 1.38 -4.94
CA GLY A 211 12.99 0.10 -5.04
C GLY A 211 13.59 -0.24 -3.67
N GLU A 212 12.99 -1.19 -2.96
CA GLU A 212 13.41 -1.59 -1.62
C GLU A 212 14.23 -2.89 -1.69
N ARG A 213 15.51 -2.79 -1.32
CA ARG A 213 16.46 -3.90 -1.43
C ARG A 213 16.71 -4.52 -0.07
N MET A 214 16.41 -5.81 0.08
CA MET A 214 16.77 -6.56 1.28
C MET A 214 18.27 -6.88 1.27
N GLN A 215 19.06 -6.16 2.09
CA GLN A 215 20.39 -6.60 2.53
C GLN A 215 20.26 -7.39 3.84
N VAL A 216 21.09 -8.41 4.07
CA VAL A 216 20.70 -9.57 4.90
C VAL A 216 21.80 -9.97 5.93
N TRP A 217 21.53 -9.85 7.25
CA TRP A 217 22.49 -9.98 8.38
C TRP A 217 21.89 -10.49 9.75
N SER A 218 22.29 -11.65 10.29
CA SER A 218 22.06 -12.17 11.69
C SER A 218 20.73 -12.85 12.18
N CYS A 219 19.57 -12.19 12.45
CA CYS A 219 18.38 -12.84 13.12
C CYS A 219 17.04 -13.07 12.31
N PHE A 220 15.84 -12.55 12.70
CA PHE A 220 14.60 -13.40 12.58
C PHE A 220 13.15 -12.89 12.19
N PHE A 221 12.41 -12.12 13.02
CA PHE A 221 10.94 -12.39 13.21
C PHE A 221 9.95 -12.06 12.05
N LEU A 222 10.01 -10.88 11.42
CA LEU A 222 8.96 -10.40 10.49
C LEU A 222 8.81 -11.25 9.21
N LEU A 223 9.89 -11.95 8.82
CA LEU A 223 9.96 -12.78 7.61
C LEU A 223 9.12 -14.05 7.69
N HIS A 224 8.91 -14.57 8.90
CA HIS A 224 8.19 -15.83 9.12
C HIS A 224 6.71 -15.75 8.72
N SER A 225 6.09 -14.57 8.79
CA SER A 225 4.71 -14.32 8.33
C SER A 225 4.61 -14.17 6.81
N LEU A 226 5.73 -13.86 6.14
CA LEU A 226 5.82 -13.63 4.70
C LEU A 226 6.18 -14.88 3.89
N GLY A 227 6.44 -16.01 4.55
CA GLY A 227 6.85 -17.26 3.89
C GLY A 227 8.30 -17.25 3.37
N MET A 228 9.13 -16.29 3.78
CA MET A 228 10.55 -16.25 3.47
C MET A 228 11.33 -17.13 4.46
N PHE A 229 12.05 -18.13 3.94
CA PHE A 229 12.41 -19.35 4.66
C PHE A 229 13.65 -19.25 5.59
N GLU A 230 13.69 -20.23 6.51
CA GLU A 230 14.83 -20.71 7.33
C GLU A 230 15.98 -19.76 7.72
N LYS A 231 15.89 -19.34 8.99
CA LYS A 231 16.99 -19.15 9.96
C LYS A 231 18.16 -18.21 9.64
N ASP A 232 18.27 -17.23 10.52
CA ASP A 232 19.49 -16.53 10.92
C ASP A 232 20.06 -15.54 9.89
N ARG A 233 19.21 -14.60 9.43
CA ARG A 233 19.58 -13.22 9.05
C ARG A 233 18.45 -12.18 9.32
N PHE A 234 18.74 -11.07 10.01
CA PHE A 234 17.93 -9.82 10.01
C PHE A 234 18.17 -9.09 8.68
N LEU A 235 17.75 -7.82 8.61
CA LEU A 235 17.80 -7.00 7.42
C LEU A 235 18.39 -5.61 7.71
N SER A 236 19.18 -5.12 6.76
CA SER A 236 19.32 -3.70 6.45
C SER A 236 18.55 -3.49 5.15
N ILE A 237 17.55 -2.61 5.13
CA ILE A 237 16.84 -2.31 3.89
C ILE A 237 17.53 -1.11 3.24
N ALA A 238 18.08 -1.31 2.05
CA ALA A 238 18.63 -0.22 1.25
C ALA A 238 17.52 0.31 0.33
N SER A 239 16.87 1.37 0.80
CA SER A 239 15.86 2.08 0.01
C SER A 239 16.50 2.89 -1.11
N SER A 240 15.84 2.90 -2.26
CA SER A 240 16.14 3.80 -3.37
C SER A 240 14.86 4.53 -3.78
N SER A 241 14.78 5.80 -3.39
CA SER A 241 13.69 6.70 -3.75
C SER A 241 14.08 7.60 -4.92
N GLY A 242 13.13 7.79 -5.85
CA GLY A 242 13.33 8.58 -7.07
C GLY A 242 13.42 7.72 -8.34
N GLY A 243 12.37 7.79 -9.17
CA GLY A 243 12.20 7.11 -10.45
C GLY A 243 10.76 7.33 -10.95
N SER A 244 10.42 6.91 -12.17
CA SER A 244 9.01 6.77 -12.55
C SER A 244 8.41 5.49 -11.94
N ILE A 245 7.08 5.38 -11.90
CA ILE A 245 6.45 4.14 -11.46
C ILE A 245 6.69 3.04 -12.51
N GLU A 246 6.68 3.40 -13.79
CA GLU A 246 7.13 2.56 -14.91
C GLU A 246 8.54 1.99 -14.70
N ASP A 247 9.53 2.79 -14.29
CA ASP A 247 10.90 2.31 -14.03
C ASP A 247 10.93 1.30 -12.87
N ALA A 248 10.27 1.63 -11.77
CA ALA A 248 10.28 0.83 -10.54
C ALA A 248 9.58 -0.52 -10.74
N LEU A 249 8.38 -0.53 -11.32
CA LEU A 249 7.65 -1.75 -11.69
C LEU A 249 8.17 -2.39 -12.99
N GLY A 250 9.07 -1.72 -13.72
CA GLY A 250 9.56 -2.04 -15.07
C GLY A 250 8.45 -2.21 -16.13
N PHE A 251 7.24 -1.74 -15.86
CA PHE A 251 6.03 -2.04 -16.63
C PHE A 251 5.64 -0.81 -17.47
N PRO A 252 5.66 -0.89 -18.82
CA PRO A 252 5.36 0.26 -19.67
C PRO A 252 3.95 0.83 -19.42
N GLY A 253 3.88 2.12 -19.12
CA GLY A 253 2.63 2.81 -18.77
C GLY A 253 2.07 2.47 -17.39
N ALA A 254 2.90 2.02 -16.42
CA ALA A 254 2.45 1.66 -15.08
C ALA A 254 1.65 2.78 -14.38
N ASP A 255 2.09 4.02 -14.51
CA ASP A 255 1.48 5.20 -13.92
C ASP A 255 0.00 5.37 -14.36
N ASP A 256 -0.28 5.23 -15.66
CA ASP A 256 -1.64 5.27 -16.22
C ASP A 256 -2.44 3.99 -15.92
N TYR A 257 -1.79 2.81 -15.94
CA TYR A 257 -2.43 1.53 -15.65
C TYR A 257 -2.93 1.48 -14.18
N LEU A 258 -2.08 1.88 -13.23
CA LEU A 258 -2.43 1.94 -11.82
C LEU A 258 -3.53 2.96 -11.57
N ALA A 259 -3.41 4.18 -12.09
CA ALA A 259 -4.43 5.21 -11.91
C ALA A 259 -5.80 4.81 -12.49
N LYS A 260 -5.82 4.03 -13.58
CA LYS A 260 -7.03 3.43 -14.14
C LYS A 260 -7.65 2.36 -13.23
N HIS A 261 -6.84 1.50 -12.63
CA HIS A 261 -7.31 0.31 -11.90
C HIS A 261 -7.40 0.47 -10.37
N ILE A 262 -6.81 1.50 -9.77
CA ILE A 262 -6.70 1.64 -8.31
C ILE A 262 -8.06 1.75 -7.60
N GLY A 263 -9.07 2.34 -8.25
CA GLY A 263 -10.44 2.37 -7.74
C GLY A 263 -11.11 0.99 -7.64
N GLU A 264 -10.61 -0.01 -8.37
CA GLU A 264 -11.15 -1.37 -8.38
C GLU A 264 -10.62 -2.23 -7.21
N LEU A 265 -9.49 -1.85 -6.60
CA LEU A 265 -8.79 -2.65 -5.58
C LEU A 265 -9.65 -2.88 -4.31
N GLY A 266 -10.51 -1.93 -3.94
CA GLY A 266 -11.49 -2.14 -2.86
C GLY A 266 -12.50 -3.25 -3.19
N GLY A 267 -13.09 -3.21 -4.39
CA GLY A 267 -14.03 -4.23 -4.87
C GLY A 267 -13.39 -5.60 -5.08
N TYR A 268 -12.10 -5.64 -5.43
CA TYR A 268 -11.30 -6.87 -5.46
C TYR A 268 -11.20 -7.51 -4.06
N PHE A 269 -10.89 -6.73 -3.00
CA PHE A 269 -10.86 -7.26 -1.65
C PHE A 269 -12.26 -7.71 -1.15
N GLU A 270 -13.35 -7.08 -1.58
CA GLU A 270 -14.71 -7.57 -1.32
C GLU A 270 -15.04 -8.87 -2.09
N ALA A 271 -14.41 -9.13 -3.24
CA ALA A 271 -14.53 -10.39 -3.96
C ALA A 271 -13.72 -11.51 -3.28
N VAL A 272 -12.47 -11.22 -2.91
CA VAL A 272 -11.61 -12.07 -2.06
C VAL A 272 -12.33 -12.47 -0.77
N ALA A 273 -12.96 -11.51 -0.08
CA ALA A 273 -13.73 -11.75 1.14
C ALA A 273 -14.87 -12.76 0.95
N ARG A 274 -15.60 -12.68 -0.18
CA ARG A 274 -16.69 -13.61 -0.52
C ARG A 274 -16.14 -15.00 -0.82
N ALA A 275 -15.11 -15.11 -1.66
CA ALA A 275 -14.48 -16.39 -1.98
C ALA A 275 -13.86 -17.11 -0.76
N LEU A 276 -13.44 -16.39 0.27
CA LEU A 276 -12.98 -16.97 1.55
C LEU A 276 -14.13 -17.40 2.49
N GLY A 277 -15.30 -16.76 2.39
CA GLY A 277 -16.51 -17.15 3.12
C GLY A 277 -17.26 -18.32 2.45
N GLU A 278 -17.24 -18.37 1.12
CA GLU A 278 -17.81 -19.44 0.31
C GLU A 278 -16.88 -20.67 0.33
N LYS A 279 -17.19 -21.61 1.22
CA LYS A 279 -16.65 -22.97 1.11
C LYS A 279 -17.01 -23.55 -0.26
N HIS A 280 -16.03 -23.64 -1.15
CA HIS A 280 -16.14 -24.43 -2.37
C HIS A 280 -16.39 -25.91 -2.01
N ASN A 281 -17.66 -26.30 -2.10
CA ASN A 281 -18.06 -27.71 -2.07
C ASN A 281 -17.75 -28.31 -3.44
N HIS A 282 -16.61 -28.99 -3.53
CA HIS A 282 -16.20 -29.87 -4.63
C HIS A 282 -16.00 -31.28 -4.06
#